data_AF-A0A842KUJ6-F1
#
_entry.id   AF-A0A842KUJ6-F1
#
_cell.length_a   1.000
_cell.length_b   1.000
_cell.length_c   1.000
_cell.angle_alpha   90.00
_cell.angle_beta   90.00
_cell.angle_gamma   90.00
#
_symmetry.space_group_name_H-M   'P 1'
#
loop_
_entity.id
_entity.type
_entity.pdbx_description
1 polymer ?
#
loop_
_entity_poly.entity_id
_entity_poly.type
_entity_poly.pdbx_seq_one_letter_code
_entity_poly.pdbx_strand_id
1 'polypeptide(L)'
;MSLDVEFICKGGFGSEAEIDVQLRRVFPGIGGTIYTYQAIPVAFRREFSSSPNVGHRLFLKHAIIKKLEDYFFKKGFYHYAHITRPLGSTSEGYIYEWAFGSDVFPWYYSDDSGESIPVELDDWRSFVEAFESAGIDLKKDCADPDNGRLSQNIIHQFPFGASVSRPKLNRLWKRIDFGDKSVSIDFERLLSYLERNEADMRENLRVGRFEMIKLSCKYLIYGEKMDPREFGELTMLVRDYRLSTLSHLNTRGVESSGAVKLF
;
A
#
# COMPACT_ATOMS: atom_id res chain seq x y z
N MET A 1 -25.93 -0.83 15.27
CA MET A 1 -24.71 -0.52 14.50
C MET A 1 -23.69 0.00 15.49
N SER A 2 -22.52 -0.63 15.64
CA SER A 2 -21.49 -0.06 16.50
C SER A 2 -21.00 1.25 15.86
N LEU A 3 -20.78 2.29 16.67
CA LEU A 3 -20.32 3.62 16.25
C LEU A 3 -18.86 3.64 15.74
N ASP A 4 -18.32 2.46 15.45
CA ASP A 4 -16.89 2.18 15.31
C ASP A 4 -16.44 2.01 13.86
N VAL A 5 -17.38 1.70 12.96
CA VAL A 5 -17.19 1.58 11.51
C VAL A 5 -18.43 2.14 10.82
N GLU A 6 -18.24 3.22 10.06
CA GLU A 6 -19.28 3.87 9.27
C GLU A 6 -18.94 3.71 7.79
N PHE A 7 -19.89 3.20 7.00
CA PHE A 7 -19.78 3.14 5.54
C PHE A 7 -20.12 4.51 4.95
N ILE A 8 -19.27 5.00 4.05
CA ILE A 8 -19.45 6.31 3.39
C ILE A 8 -19.97 6.10 1.97
N CYS A 9 -19.22 5.37 1.14
CA CYS A 9 -19.58 5.09 -0.24
C CYS A 9 -18.74 3.92 -0.80
N LYS A 10 -19.08 3.48 -2.02
CA LYS A 10 -18.22 2.58 -2.80
C LYS A 10 -17.02 3.37 -3.32
N GLY A 11 -15.82 2.83 -3.09
CA GLY A 11 -14.55 3.42 -3.53
C GLY A 11 -14.03 2.86 -4.84
N GLY A 12 -14.58 1.74 -5.32
CA GLY A 12 -14.18 1.09 -6.56
C GLY A 12 -14.55 -0.39 -6.59
N PHE A 13 -14.47 -1.01 -7.77
CA PHE A 13 -14.73 -2.42 -7.98
C PHE A 13 -13.81 -2.94 -9.09
N GLY A 14 -13.25 -4.13 -8.92
CA GLY A 14 -12.37 -4.76 -9.90
C GLY A 14 -12.64 -6.26 -10.03
N SER A 15 -11.77 -6.97 -10.73
CA SER A 15 -11.93 -8.42 -10.93
C SER A 15 -11.55 -9.27 -9.71
N GLU A 16 -10.81 -8.70 -8.74
CA GLU A 16 -10.33 -9.42 -7.54
C GLU A 16 -11.05 -9.01 -6.26
N ALA A 17 -11.59 -7.79 -6.22
CA ALA A 17 -12.04 -7.16 -5.00
C ALA A 17 -13.04 -6.03 -5.23
N GLU A 18 -13.72 -5.67 -4.16
CA GLU A 18 -14.46 -4.41 -4.06
C GLU A 18 -13.86 -3.52 -2.95
N ILE A 19 -13.96 -2.21 -3.15
CA ILE A 19 -13.47 -1.21 -2.21
C ILE A 19 -14.66 -0.47 -1.60
N ASP A 20 -14.74 -0.49 -0.27
CA ASP A 20 -15.66 0.36 0.50
C ASP A 20 -14.85 1.50 1.15
N VAL A 21 -15.32 2.74 1.00
CA VAL A 21 -14.81 3.88 1.78
C VAL A 21 -15.50 3.88 3.14
N GLN A 22 -14.71 3.88 4.20
CA GLN A 22 -15.21 3.81 5.57
C GLN A 22 -14.57 4.89 6.45
N LEU A 23 -15.30 5.35 7.47
CA LEU A 23 -14.76 6.03 8.63
C LEU A 23 -14.64 5.01 9.77
N ARG A 24 -13.42 4.79 10.29
CA ARG A 24 -13.16 3.74 11.28
C ARG A 24 -12.46 4.26 12.51
N ARG A 25 -12.91 3.78 13.68
CA ARG A 25 -12.19 3.90 14.95
C ARG A 25 -11.52 2.61 15.39
N VAL A 26 -11.92 1.48 14.78
CA VAL A 26 -11.48 0.14 15.18
C VAL A 26 -10.73 -0.52 14.04
N PHE A 27 -9.53 -1.01 14.33
CA PHE A 27 -8.61 -1.59 13.36
C PHE A 27 -8.23 -3.01 13.81
N PRO A 28 -8.96 -4.06 13.38
CA PRO A 28 -8.52 -5.43 13.57
C PRO A 28 -7.30 -5.74 12.71
N GLY A 29 -6.56 -6.79 13.04
CA GLY A 29 -5.50 -7.33 12.19
C GLY A 29 -4.45 -8.10 12.97
N ILE A 30 -3.33 -8.37 12.29
CA ILE A 30 -2.17 -9.03 12.90
C ILE A 30 -1.71 -8.21 14.12
N GLY A 31 -1.54 -8.90 15.26
CA GLY A 31 -1.20 -8.26 16.53
C GLY A 31 -2.41 -7.75 17.35
N GLY A 32 -3.62 -8.09 16.92
CA GLY A 32 -4.86 -7.75 17.61
C GLY A 32 -5.55 -6.48 17.09
N THR A 33 -6.56 -6.04 17.84
CA THR A 33 -7.38 -4.87 17.48
C THR A 33 -6.84 -3.59 18.13
N ILE A 34 -6.70 -2.53 17.34
CA ILE A 34 -6.30 -1.19 17.80
C ILE A 34 -7.50 -0.26 17.70
N TYR A 35 -7.69 0.55 18.74
CA TYR A 35 -8.75 1.54 18.82
C TYR A 35 -8.14 2.95 18.71
N THR A 36 -8.85 3.83 18.04
CA THR A 36 -8.47 5.22 17.80
C THR A 36 -9.58 6.13 18.33
N TYR A 37 -9.20 7.24 18.96
CA TYR A 37 -10.17 8.23 19.45
C TYR A 37 -10.92 8.98 18.36
N GLN A 38 -10.33 9.12 17.17
CA GLN A 38 -10.92 9.78 16.01
C GLN A 38 -11.18 8.77 14.92
N ALA A 39 -12.27 8.96 14.17
CA ALA A 39 -12.51 8.16 12.99
C ALA A 39 -11.55 8.58 11.88
N ILE A 40 -10.92 7.61 11.23
CA ILE A 40 -9.98 7.83 10.14
C ILE A 40 -10.66 7.38 8.82
N PRO A 41 -10.58 8.17 7.73
CA PRO A 41 -11.03 7.75 6.41
C PRO A 41 -10.11 6.69 5.82
N VAL A 42 -10.69 5.56 5.43
CA VAL A 42 -9.94 4.39 4.97
C VAL A 42 -10.62 3.71 3.80
N ALA A 43 -9.82 3.04 2.98
CA ALA A 43 -10.28 2.01 2.06
C ALA A 43 -10.34 0.68 2.80
N PHE A 44 -11.48 -0.01 2.71
CA PHE A 44 -11.58 -1.43 3.01
C PHE A 44 -11.66 -2.21 1.69
N ARG A 45 -10.59 -2.94 1.36
CA ARG A 45 -10.53 -3.84 0.19
C ARG A 45 -11.00 -5.23 0.62
N ARG A 46 -12.19 -5.60 0.19
CA ARG A 46 -12.79 -6.93 0.41
C ARG A 46 -12.47 -7.81 -0.79
N GLU A 47 -11.78 -8.92 -0.57
CA GLU A 47 -11.47 -9.87 -1.64
C GLU A 47 -12.68 -10.73 -1.97
N PHE A 48 -12.81 -11.10 -3.24
CA PHE A 48 -13.74 -12.16 -3.65
C PHE A 48 -13.20 -13.56 -3.35
N SER A 49 -11.88 -13.67 -3.13
CA SER A 49 -11.26 -14.93 -2.72
C SER A 49 -11.70 -15.33 -1.31
N SER A 50 -12.05 -16.61 -1.14
CA SER A 50 -12.34 -17.23 0.15
C SER A 50 -11.10 -17.80 0.84
N SER A 51 -9.89 -17.54 0.33
CA SER A 51 -8.66 -18.03 0.95
C SER A 51 -8.54 -17.57 2.40
N PRO A 52 -8.24 -18.48 3.35
CA PRO A 52 -8.05 -18.10 4.75
C PRO A 52 -7.03 -16.98 4.89
N ASN A 53 -7.35 -15.99 5.74
CA ASN A 53 -6.45 -14.88 6.07
C ASN A 53 -5.95 -14.07 4.85
N VAL A 54 -6.73 -14.00 3.76
CA VAL A 54 -6.33 -13.26 2.56
C VAL A 54 -6.00 -11.80 2.88
N GLY A 55 -6.73 -11.19 3.82
CA GLY A 55 -6.45 -9.85 4.32
C GLY A 55 -5.10 -9.71 5.02
N HIS A 56 -4.66 -10.71 5.79
CA HIS A 56 -3.33 -10.69 6.43
C HIS A 56 -2.21 -10.72 5.38
N ARG A 57 -2.36 -11.58 4.38
CA ARG A 57 -1.41 -11.71 3.27
C ARG A 57 -1.26 -10.38 2.52
N LEU A 58 -2.37 -9.76 2.13
CA LEU A 58 -2.37 -8.49 1.40
C LEU A 58 -1.88 -7.33 2.25
N PHE A 59 -2.23 -7.30 3.54
CA PHE A 59 -1.69 -6.33 4.49
C PHE A 59 -0.16 -6.41 4.55
N LEU A 60 0.41 -7.62 4.67
CA LEU A 60 1.87 -7.80 4.76
C LEU A 60 2.56 -7.43 3.45
N LYS A 61 1.98 -7.81 2.31
CA LYS A 61 2.44 -7.39 0.97
C LYS A 61 2.53 -5.87 0.85
N HIS A 62 1.44 -5.18 1.20
CA HIS A 62 1.41 -3.71 1.20
C HIS A 62 2.37 -3.12 2.25
N ALA A 63 2.51 -3.74 3.43
CA ALA A 63 3.42 -3.26 4.46
C ALA A 63 4.89 -3.32 4.02
N ILE A 64 5.30 -4.40 3.34
CA ILE A 64 6.63 -4.51 2.70
C ILE A 64 6.84 -3.33 1.75
N ILE A 65 5.92 -3.14 0.80
CA ILE A 65 6.00 -2.07 -0.21
C ILE A 65 6.09 -0.70 0.46
N LYS A 66 5.26 -0.45 1.48
CA LYS A 66 5.27 0.84 2.19
C LYS A 66 6.57 1.07 2.97
N LYS A 67 7.18 0.03 3.53
CA LYS A 67 8.46 0.20 4.26
C LYS A 67 9.64 0.37 3.31
N LEU A 68 9.61 -0.27 2.14
CA LEU A 68 10.57 0.01 1.07
C LEU A 68 10.43 1.45 0.57
N GLU A 69 9.22 1.98 0.39
CA GLU A 69 9.03 3.40 0.08
C GLU A 69 9.64 4.30 1.16
N ASP A 70 9.39 4.03 2.44
CA ASP A 70 9.97 4.84 3.52
C ASP A 70 11.50 4.87 3.44
N TYR A 71 12.13 3.74 3.10
CA TYR A 71 13.56 3.65 2.85
C TYR A 71 13.98 4.47 1.61
N PHE A 72 13.32 4.30 0.47
CA PHE A 72 13.65 5.03 -0.77
C PHE A 72 13.48 6.56 -0.61
N PHE A 73 12.42 6.97 0.08
CA PHE A 73 12.18 8.36 0.44
C PHE A 73 13.30 8.92 1.33
N LYS A 74 13.74 8.15 2.34
CA LYS A 74 14.86 8.55 3.22
C LYS A 74 16.18 8.66 2.48
N LYS A 75 16.40 7.80 1.49
CA LYS A 75 17.59 7.84 0.62
C LYS A 75 17.50 8.92 -0.47
N GLY A 76 16.37 9.60 -0.61
CA GLY A 76 16.20 10.71 -1.55
C GLY A 76 16.02 10.27 -3.01
N PHE A 77 15.55 9.04 -3.27
CA PHE A 77 15.23 8.59 -4.64
C PHE A 77 14.10 9.42 -5.26
N TYR A 78 13.16 9.87 -4.42
CA TYR A 78 12.08 10.79 -4.73
C TYR A 78 11.61 11.46 -3.43
N HIS A 79 10.83 12.55 -3.56
CA HIS A 79 10.56 13.48 -2.45
C HIS A 79 9.09 13.53 -2.01
N TYR A 80 8.24 12.66 -2.56
CA TYR A 80 6.86 12.52 -2.11
C TYR A 80 6.52 11.05 -1.83
N ALA A 81 5.74 10.80 -0.78
CA ALA A 81 5.23 9.45 -0.56
C ALA A 81 4.09 9.17 -1.55
N HIS A 82 4.11 8.00 -2.18
CA HIS A 82 3.15 7.54 -3.19
C HIS A 82 2.41 6.26 -2.78
N ILE A 83 2.86 5.56 -1.74
CA ILE A 83 2.19 4.38 -1.18
C ILE A 83 1.36 4.79 0.05
N THR A 84 0.09 4.40 0.07
CA THR A 84 -0.77 4.57 1.25
C THR A 84 -0.35 3.63 2.38
N ARG A 85 -0.82 3.86 3.60
CA ARG A 85 -0.42 2.99 4.73
C ARG A 85 -1.44 1.88 4.95
N PRO A 86 -1.05 0.59 4.99
CA PRO A 86 -1.93 -0.45 5.50
C PRO A 86 -2.09 -0.29 7.02
N LEU A 87 -3.33 -0.38 7.50
CA LEU A 87 -3.75 -0.03 8.87
C LEU A 87 -4.31 -1.22 9.65
N GLY A 88 -4.89 -2.19 8.96
CA GLY A 88 -5.49 -3.36 9.57
C GLY A 88 -5.89 -4.41 8.54
N SER A 89 -6.37 -5.54 9.04
CA SER A 89 -6.73 -6.69 8.23
C SER A 89 -7.81 -7.53 8.90
N THR A 90 -8.59 -8.23 8.10
CA THR A 90 -9.58 -9.22 8.52
C THR A 90 -9.35 -10.52 7.77
N SER A 91 -10.19 -11.52 8.00
CA SER A 91 -10.20 -12.76 7.21
C SER A 91 -10.56 -12.52 5.73
N GLU A 92 -11.39 -11.52 5.45
CA GLU A 92 -11.99 -11.26 4.12
C GLU A 92 -11.26 -10.18 3.33
N GLY A 93 -10.41 -9.38 3.97
CA GLY A 93 -9.87 -8.19 3.32
C GLY A 93 -8.94 -7.39 4.22
N TYR A 94 -8.49 -6.24 3.74
CA TYR A 94 -7.61 -5.39 4.52
C TYR A 94 -7.93 -3.91 4.37
N ILE A 95 -7.42 -3.14 5.34
CA ILE A 95 -7.75 -1.74 5.56
C ILE A 95 -6.49 -0.93 5.30
N TYR A 96 -6.59 0.11 4.49
CA TYR A 96 -5.50 1.04 4.24
C TYR A 96 -6.00 2.48 4.17
N GLU A 97 -5.08 3.43 4.33
CA GLU A 97 -5.34 4.86 4.24
C GLU A 97 -6.03 5.22 2.92
N TRP A 98 -7.13 5.96 2.98
CA TRP A 98 -7.86 6.40 1.79
C TRP A 98 -7.01 7.41 0.99
N ALA A 99 -6.89 7.20 -0.32
CA ALA A 99 -6.27 8.14 -1.23
C ALA A 99 -7.34 9.05 -1.83
N PHE A 100 -7.26 10.35 -1.56
CA PHE A 100 -8.17 11.34 -2.14
C PHE A 100 -7.71 11.74 -3.54
N GLY A 101 -8.63 11.81 -4.50
CA GLY A 101 -8.37 12.25 -5.87
C GLY A 101 -9.20 11.48 -6.90
N SER A 102 -8.77 11.54 -8.16
CA SER A 102 -9.31 10.74 -9.26
C SER A 102 -8.28 9.72 -9.72
N ASP A 103 -8.71 8.51 -10.04
CA ASP A 103 -7.89 7.43 -10.59
C ASP A 103 -7.68 7.53 -12.11
N VAL A 104 -8.29 8.52 -12.77
CA VAL A 104 -8.29 8.65 -14.23
C VAL A 104 -7.62 9.97 -14.65
N PHE A 105 -6.53 9.84 -15.39
CA PHE A 105 -5.87 10.89 -16.16
C PHE A 105 -5.26 10.29 -17.44
N PRO A 106 -5.02 11.09 -18.49
CA PRO A 106 -4.42 10.58 -19.71
C PRO A 106 -2.91 10.33 -19.53
N TRP A 107 -2.43 9.19 -20.01
CA TRP A 107 -1.00 8.93 -20.22
C TRP A 107 -0.45 9.61 -21.48
N TYR A 108 -1.33 10.00 -22.41
CA TYR A 108 -0.97 10.66 -23.66
C TYR A 108 -2.00 11.73 -24.04
N TYR A 109 -1.52 12.85 -24.57
CA TYR A 109 -2.34 13.80 -25.33
C TYR A 109 -2.10 13.63 -26.82
N SER A 110 -3.11 13.91 -27.64
CA SER A 110 -2.94 14.03 -29.09
C SER A 110 -2.76 15.50 -29.46
N ASP A 111 -1.73 15.80 -30.25
CA ASP A 111 -1.57 17.14 -30.82
C ASP A 111 -2.41 17.35 -32.10
N ASP A 112 -2.32 18.53 -32.69
CA ASP A 112 -3.06 18.90 -33.90
C ASP A 112 -2.67 18.07 -35.14
N SER A 113 -1.51 17.39 -35.10
CA SER A 113 -1.04 16.48 -36.15
C SER A 113 -1.48 15.02 -35.91
N GLY A 114 -2.10 14.74 -34.77
CA GLY A 114 -2.46 13.40 -34.33
C GLY A 114 -1.31 12.63 -33.66
N GLU A 115 -0.17 13.27 -33.41
CA GLU A 115 0.95 12.66 -32.69
C GLU A 115 0.61 12.50 -31.20
N SER A 116 1.05 11.39 -30.61
CA SER A 116 0.82 11.10 -29.19
C SER A 116 1.97 11.63 -28.33
N ILE A 117 1.67 12.64 -27.53
CA ILE A 117 2.62 13.26 -26.59
C ILE A 117 2.45 12.60 -25.22
N PRO A 118 3.49 11.92 -24.69
CA PRO A 118 3.41 11.27 -23.38
C PRO A 118 3.30 12.29 -22.25
N VAL A 119 2.46 11.97 -21.27
CA VAL A 119 2.32 12.74 -20.04
C VAL A 119 3.40 12.31 -19.04
N GLU A 120 4.23 13.25 -18.61
CA GLU A 120 5.19 13.06 -17.55
C GLU A 120 4.48 13.21 -16.19
N LEU A 121 4.43 12.12 -15.43
CA LEU A 121 4.00 12.16 -14.04
C LEU A 121 5.23 12.34 -13.14
N ASP A 122 5.31 13.45 -12.42
CA ASP A 122 6.43 13.74 -11.49
C ASP A 122 6.68 12.56 -10.55
N ASP A 123 7.96 12.27 -10.26
CA ASP A 123 8.47 11.15 -9.44
C ASP A 123 8.20 9.73 -10.00
N TRP A 124 7.30 9.55 -10.98
CA TRP A 124 6.87 8.23 -11.46
C TRP A 124 8.01 7.32 -11.90
N ARG A 125 8.93 7.84 -12.72
CA ARG A 125 10.06 7.07 -13.24
C ARG A 125 10.98 6.59 -12.11
N SER A 126 11.43 7.50 -11.26
CA SER A 126 12.31 7.18 -10.12
C SER A 126 11.63 6.25 -9.11
N PHE A 127 10.32 6.42 -8.92
CA PHE A 127 9.51 5.53 -8.11
C PHE A 127 9.49 4.10 -8.66
N VAL A 128 9.16 3.91 -9.94
CA VAL A 128 9.12 2.58 -10.57
C VAL A 128 10.50 1.93 -10.56
N GLU A 129 11.54 2.65 -10.96
CA GLU A 129 12.92 2.14 -11.02
C GLU A 129 13.43 1.70 -9.63
N ALA A 130 13.10 2.44 -8.56
CA ALA A 130 13.48 2.08 -7.19
C ALA A 130 12.86 0.75 -6.76
N PHE A 131 11.56 0.54 -7.00
CA PHE A 131 10.88 -0.70 -6.65
C PHE A 131 11.28 -1.87 -7.55
N GLU A 132 11.49 -1.63 -8.84
CA GLU A 132 11.97 -2.63 -9.78
C GLU A 132 13.35 -3.16 -9.37
N SER A 133 14.22 -2.31 -8.83
CA SER A 133 15.53 -2.72 -8.30
C SER A 133 15.43 -3.74 -7.16
N ALA A 134 14.33 -3.67 -6.38
CA ALA A 134 14.01 -4.59 -5.29
C ALA A 134 13.13 -5.78 -5.73
N GLY A 135 12.87 -5.94 -7.02
CA GLY A 135 12.05 -7.05 -7.55
C GLY A 135 10.55 -6.83 -7.42
N ILE A 136 10.07 -5.59 -7.30
CA ILE A 136 8.63 -5.28 -7.19
C ILE A 136 8.19 -4.47 -8.42
N ASP A 137 7.22 -5.00 -9.17
CA ASP A 137 6.64 -4.29 -10.32
C ASP A 137 5.40 -3.51 -9.87
N LEU A 138 5.59 -2.19 -9.67
CA LEU A 138 4.51 -1.25 -9.37
C LEU A 138 3.94 -0.53 -10.59
N LYS A 139 4.54 -0.73 -11.77
CA LYS A 139 4.04 -0.19 -13.05
C LYS A 139 2.90 -1.04 -13.59
N LYS A 140 2.90 -2.33 -13.27
CA LYS A 140 1.84 -3.27 -13.63
C LYS A 140 0.45 -2.71 -13.26
N ASP A 141 -0.51 -2.94 -14.14
CA ASP A 141 -1.93 -2.62 -13.92
C ASP A 141 -2.21 -1.14 -13.61
N CYS A 142 -1.46 -0.23 -14.27
CA CYS A 142 -1.58 1.22 -14.09
C CYS A 142 -2.11 1.97 -15.32
N ALA A 143 -2.43 1.26 -16.39
CA ALA A 143 -3.00 1.81 -17.62
C ALA A 143 -4.18 0.97 -18.08
N ASP A 144 -5.19 1.61 -18.66
CA ASP A 144 -6.40 0.99 -19.21
C ASP A 144 -6.03 -0.25 -20.05
N PRO A 145 -6.60 -1.43 -19.76
CA PRO A 145 -6.26 -2.66 -20.48
C PRO A 145 -6.67 -2.62 -21.96
N ASP A 146 -7.64 -1.81 -22.35
CA ASP A 146 -8.17 -1.79 -23.72
C ASP A 146 -7.27 -1.02 -24.68
N ASN A 147 -6.69 0.09 -24.22
CA ASN A 147 -5.93 1.00 -25.09
C ASN A 147 -4.71 1.66 -24.43
N GLY A 148 -4.51 1.50 -23.13
CA GLY A 148 -3.38 2.04 -22.37
C GLY A 148 -3.33 3.57 -22.26
N ARG A 149 -4.37 4.29 -22.69
CA ARG A 149 -4.37 5.77 -22.76
C ARG A 149 -4.74 6.43 -21.45
N LEU A 150 -5.54 5.78 -20.62
CA LEU A 150 -5.95 6.31 -19.33
C LEU A 150 -5.23 5.58 -18.21
N SER A 151 -4.96 6.29 -17.12
CA SER A 151 -4.50 5.69 -15.89
C SER A 151 -5.57 4.81 -15.27
N GLN A 152 -5.11 3.82 -14.53
CA GLN A 152 -5.90 3.10 -13.52
C GLN A 152 -5.00 2.88 -12.31
N ASN A 153 -5.60 2.61 -11.13
CA ASN A 153 -4.87 2.31 -9.89
C ASN A 153 -3.84 3.36 -9.43
N ILE A 154 -3.90 4.57 -9.97
CA ILE A 154 -3.11 5.73 -9.56
C ILE A 154 -4.07 6.88 -9.29
N ILE A 155 -4.26 7.22 -8.02
CA ILE A 155 -5.11 8.33 -7.60
C ILE A 155 -4.30 9.62 -7.67
N HIS A 156 -4.71 10.56 -8.51
CA HIS A 156 -4.12 11.90 -8.61
C HIS A 156 -5.06 12.94 -7.99
N GLN A 157 -4.55 13.82 -7.12
CA GLN A 157 -5.36 14.83 -6.43
C GLN A 157 -5.82 15.97 -7.34
N PHE A 158 -4.95 16.38 -8.26
CA PHE A 158 -5.20 17.51 -9.17
C PHE A 158 -4.85 17.14 -10.62
N PRO A 159 -5.58 16.21 -11.27
CA PRO A 159 -5.24 15.71 -12.62
C PRO A 159 -5.49 16.74 -13.73
N PHE A 160 -5.69 18.01 -13.36
CA PHE A 160 -6.05 19.10 -14.26
C PHE A 160 -4.85 20.02 -14.51
N GLY A 161 -4.81 20.62 -15.70
CA GLY A 161 -3.79 21.61 -16.05
C GLY A 161 -2.60 21.06 -16.87
N ALA A 162 -2.54 19.75 -17.11
CA ALA A 162 -1.70 19.20 -18.15
C ALA A 162 -2.39 19.38 -19.53
N SER A 163 -1.58 19.60 -20.56
CA SER A 163 -2.02 19.82 -21.94
C SER A 163 -0.95 19.34 -22.91
N VAL A 164 -1.24 19.39 -24.22
CA VAL A 164 -0.24 19.20 -25.29
C VAL A 164 0.99 20.10 -25.10
N SER A 165 0.80 21.37 -24.74
CA SER A 165 1.89 22.34 -24.54
C SER A 165 2.63 22.19 -23.21
N ARG A 166 2.04 21.49 -22.24
CA ARG A 166 2.64 21.19 -20.94
C ARG A 166 2.14 19.82 -20.46
N PRO A 167 2.66 18.72 -21.01
CA PRO A 167 2.15 17.37 -20.74
C PRO A 167 2.74 16.85 -19.42
N LYS A 168 2.59 17.61 -18.33
CA LYS A 168 3.24 17.31 -17.06
C LYS A 168 2.24 17.40 -15.90
N LEU A 169 2.14 16.30 -15.16
CA LEU A 169 1.38 16.17 -13.92
C LEU A 169 2.33 16.24 -12.71
N ASN A 170 1.81 16.78 -11.61
CA ASN A 170 2.60 16.99 -10.39
C ASN A 170 2.69 15.72 -9.53
N ARG A 171 3.49 15.76 -8.46
CA ARG A 171 3.75 14.62 -7.57
C ARG A 171 2.62 14.26 -6.60
N LEU A 172 1.46 14.90 -6.67
CA LEU A 172 0.33 14.68 -5.75
C LEU A 172 -0.53 13.50 -6.21
N TRP A 173 0.09 12.33 -6.26
CA TRP A 173 -0.53 11.06 -6.64
C TRP A 173 -0.17 9.91 -5.71
N LYS A 174 -1.00 8.87 -5.69
CA LYS A 174 -0.84 7.65 -4.90
C LYS A 174 -1.09 6.41 -5.75
N ARG A 175 -0.23 5.39 -5.64
CA ARG A 175 -0.54 4.03 -6.13
C ARG A 175 -1.51 3.38 -5.14
N ILE A 176 -2.61 2.84 -5.64
CA ILE A 176 -3.62 2.09 -4.87
C ILE A 176 -3.82 0.71 -5.50
N ASP A 177 -4.49 -0.22 -4.82
CA ASP A 177 -4.65 -1.62 -5.28
C ASP A 177 -3.35 -2.44 -5.34
N PHE A 178 -3.15 -3.22 -4.28
CA PHE A 178 -1.98 -4.08 -4.10
C PHE A 178 -2.37 -5.57 -4.24
N GLY A 179 -3.45 -5.85 -4.98
CA GLY A 179 -3.87 -7.19 -5.37
C GLY A 179 -2.78 -7.99 -6.08
N ASP A 180 -2.99 -9.29 -6.21
CA ASP A 180 -2.00 -10.19 -6.82
C ASP A 180 -1.92 -10.01 -8.34
N LYS A 181 -3.03 -9.64 -9.00
CA LYS A 181 -2.98 -9.25 -10.40
C LYS A 181 -2.34 -7.88 -10.57
N SER A 182 -2.57 -6.95 -9.66
CA SER A 182 -2.12 -5.56 -9.80
C SER A 182 -0.64 -5.35 -9.49
N VAL A 183 -0.06 -6.07 -8.52
CA VAL A 183 1.36 -5.93 -8.13
C VAL A 183 2.02 -7.30 -7.97
N SER A 184 3.13 -7.53 -8.67
CA SER A 184 3.96 -8.73 -8.51
C SER A 184 5.23 -8.46 -7.71
N ILE A 185 5.61 -9.43 -6.88
CA ILE A 185 6.86 -9.44 -6.12
C ILE A 185 7.65 -10.68 -6.52
N ASP A 186 8.84 -10.46 -7.06
CA ASP A 186 9.87 -11.48 -7.20
C ASP A 186 10.58 -11.62 -5.84
N PHE A 187 10.19 -12.64 -5.07
CA PHE A 187 10.71 -12.84 -3.73
C PHE A 187 12.20 -13.19 -3.70
N GLU A 188 12.74 -13.83 -4.74
CA GLU A 188 14.18 -14.14 -4.81
C GLU A 188 14.99 -12.85 -4.96
N ARG A 189 14.56 -11.97 -5.89
CA ARG A 189 15.18 -10.66 -6.07
C ARG A 189 14.99 -9.76 -4.86
N LEU A 190 13.81 -9.79 -4.22
CA LEU A 190 13.54 -9.00 -3.01
C LEU A 190 14.44 -9.45 -1.85
N LEU A 191 14.52 -10.75 -1.57
CA LEU A 191 15.37 -11.26 -0.49
C LEU A 191 16.85 -10.91 -0.76
N SER A 192 17.33 -11.10 -1.99
CA SER A 192 18.68 -10.70 -2.40
C SER A 192 18.93 -9.19 -2.26
N TYR A 193 17.90 -8.37 -2.51
CA TYR A 193 17.97 -6.92 -2.31
C TYR A 193 18.08 -6.58 -0.82
N LEU A 194 17.27 -7.20 0.04
CA LEU A 194 17.28 -6.97 1.48
C LEU A 194 18.62 -7.36 2.12
N GLU A 195 19.22 -8.47 1.70
CA GLU A 195 20.52 -8.92 2.19
C GLU A 195 21.64 -7.94 1.82
N ARG A 196 21.69 -7.49 0.55
CA ARG A 196 22.70 -6.53 0.09
C ARG A 196 22.60 -5.16 0.75
N ASN A 197 21.40 -4.76 1.17
CA ASN A 197 21.14 -3.45 1.74
C ASN A 197 20.86 -3.50 3.25
N GLU A 198 21.12 -4.63 3.93
CA GLU A 198 20.70 -4.84 5.33
C GLU A 198 21.18 -3.73 6.27
N ALA A 199 22.47 -3.43 6.26
CA ALA A 199 23.05 -2.41 7.14
C ALA A 199 22.44 -1.03 6.90
N ASP A 200 22.35 -0.62 5.63
CA ASP A 200 21.82 0.70 5.24
C ASP A 200 20.31 0.82 5.55
N MET A 201 19.53 -0.24 5.31
CA MET A 201 18.12 -0.26 5.65
C MET A 201 17.88 -0.18 7.16
N ARG A 202 18.71 -0.85 7.97
CA ARG A 202 18.62 -0.80 9.43
C ARG A 202 18.93 0.58 10.00
N GLU A 203 19.85 1.32 9.37
CA GLU A 203 20.19 2.69 9.75
C GLU A 203 19.07 3.68 9.38
N ASN A 204 18.42 3.49 8.23
CA ASN A 204 17.46 4.44 7.69
C ASN A 204 15.99 4.17 8.06
N LEU A 205 15.67 2.94 8.49
CA LEU A 205 14.33 2.57 8.96
C LEU A 205 14.23 2.60 10.48
N ARG A 206 13.01 2.79 10.99
CA ARG A 206 12.74 2.62 12.43
C ARG A 206 13.09 1.19 12.86
N VAL A 207 13.60 1.05 14.09
CA VAL A 207 13.96 -0.23 14.71
C VAL A 207 12.86 -1.29 14.51
N GLY A 208 13.26 -2.48 14.10
CA GLY A 208 12.38 -3.63 13.85
C GLY A 208 11.66 -3.64 12.49
N ARG A 209 11.73 -2.56 11.69
CA ARG A 209 11.06 -2.53 10.37
C ARG A 209 11.76 -3.41 9.34
N PHE A 210 13.07 -3.53 9.40
CA PHE A 210 13.81 -4.44 8.53
C PHE A 210 13.45 -5.91 8.82
N GLU A 211 13.45 -6.31 10.10
CA GLU A 211 12.97 -7.62 10.55
C GLU A 211 11.53 -7.88 10.11
N MET A 212 10.67 -6.89 10.29
CA MET A 212 9.27 -6.99 9.89
C MET A 212 9.15 -7.30 8.39
N ILE A 213 9.94 -6.64 7.53
CA ILE A 213 9.95 -6.92 6.08
C ILE A 213 10.41 -8.37 5.83
N LYS A 214 11.54 -8.80 6.42
CA LYS A 214 12.07 -10.17 6.22
C LYS A 214 11.08 -11.24 6.66
N LEU A 215 10.51 -11.11 7.86
CA LEU A 215 9.52 -12.04 8.38
C LEU A 215 8.21 -12.00 7.59
N SER A 216 7.82 -10.83 7.07
CA SER A 216 6.68 -10.72 6.16
C SER A 216 6.93 -11.48 4.85
N CYS A 217 8.13 -11.37 4.26
CA CYS A 217 8.49 -12.15 3.08
C CYS A 217 8.41 -13.65 3.38
N LYS A 218 8.94 -14.08 4.54
CA LYS A 218 8.87 -15.48 4.98
C LYS A 218 7.43 -15.96 5.10
N TYR A 219 6.55 -15.17 5.72
CA TYR A 219 5.13 -15.48 5.81
C TYR A 219 4.47 -15.60 4.43
N LEU A 220 4.78 -14.69 3.49
CA LEU A 220 4.19 -14.72 2.16
C LEU A 220 4.66 -15.91 1.30
N ILE A 221 5.88 -16.41 1.53
CA ILE A 221 6.46 -17.56 0.81
C ILE A 221 5.99 -18.88 1.41
N TYR A 222 6.03 -19.02 2.74
CA TYR A 222 5.81 -20.29 3.42
C TYR A 222 4.42 -20.44 4.04
N GLY A 223 3.69 -19.34 4.23
CA GLY A 223 2.36 -19.32 4.83
C GLY A 223 2.34 -20.03 6.19
N GLU A 224 1.45 -21.01 6.32
CA GLU A 224 1.27 -21.82 7.54
C GLU A 224 2.50 -22.66 7.91
N LYS A 225 3.47 -22.83 7.00
CA LYS A 225 4.72 -23.55 7.28
C LYS A 225 5.79 -22.68 7.94
N MET A 226 5.49 -21.41 8.21
CA MET A 226 6.39 -20.52 8.95
C MET A 226 6.56 -21.00 10.40
N ASP A 227 7.77 -20.83 10.95
CA ASP A 227 8.03 -21.23 12.33
C ASP A 227 7.14 -20.42 13.30
N PRO A 228 6.50 -21.06 14.31
CA PRO A 228 5.60 -20.37 15.23
C PRO A 228 6.25 -19.25 16.04
N ARG A 229 7.53 -19.37 16.40
CA ARG A 229 8.25 -18.33 17.15
C ARG A 229 8.48 -17.11 16.26
N GLU A 230 8.90 -17.33 15.01
CA GLU A 230 9.04 -16.26 14.02
C GLU A 230 7.70 -15.60 13.71
N PHE A 231 6.61 -16.36 13.63
CA PHE A 231 5.27 -15.79 13.46
C PHE A 231 4.83 -14.94 14.66
N GLY A 232 5.17 -15.37 15.88
CA GLY A 232 4.98 -14.58 17.10
C GLY A 232 5.76 -13.26 17.07
N GLU A 233 7.01 -13.30 16.59
CA GLU A 233 7.83 -12.09 16.40
C GLU A 233 7.25 -11.16 15.34
N LEU A 234 6.87 -11.69 14.17
CA LEU A 234 6.19 -10.93 13.12
C LEU A 234 4.93 -10.24 13.66
N THR A 235 4.15 -10.95 14.47
CA THR A 235 2.93 -10.44 15.08
C THR A 235 3.20 -9.21 15.94
N MET A 236 4.26 -9.25 16.75
CA MET A 236 4.67 -8.12 17.60
C MET A 236 5.18 -6.93 16.78
N LEU A 237 6.01 -7.18 15.77
CA LEU A 237 6.56 -6.14 14.90
C LEU A 237 5.48 -5.44 14.07
N VAL A 238 4.51 -6.20 13.55
CA VAL A 238 3.35 -5.67 12.83
C VAL A 238 2.46 -4.86 13.77
N ARG A 239 2.24 -5.32 15.01
CA ARG A 239 1.50 -4.55 16.01
C ARG A 239 2.14 -3.18 16.27
N ASP A 240 3.45 -3.14 16.49
CA ASP A 240 4.17 -1.88 16.68
C ASP A 240 4.10 -0.97 15.43
N TYR A 241 4.20 -1.55 14.23
CA TYR A 241 4.00 -0.81 12.98
C TYR A 241 2.62 -0.15 12.90
N ARG A 242 1.57 -0.92 13.21
CA ARG A 242 0.19 -0.43 13.16
C ARG A 242 -0.07 0.62 14.23
N LEU A 243 0.41 0.42 15.46
CA LEU A 243 0.32 1.41 16.54
C LEU A 243 1.02 2.72 16.17
N SER A 244 2.26 2.65 15.66
CA SER A 244 3.01 3.82 15.21
C SER A 244 2.28 4.56 14.09
N THR A 245 1.68 3.83 13.16
CA THR A 245 1.02 4.39 11.99
C THR A 245 -0.31 5.05 12.37
N LEU A 246 -1.14 4.37 13.15
CA LEU A 246 -2.43 4.88 13.61
C LEU A 246 -2.27 6.04 14.58
N SER A 247 -1.22 6.05 15.41
CA SER A 247 -0.88 7.20 16.26
C SER A 247 -0.53 8.44 15.42
N HIS A 248 0.21 8.26 14.31
CA HIS A 248 0.54 9.36 13.41
C HIS A 248 -0.70 9.93 12.70
N LEU A 249 -1.62 9.06 12.29
CA LEU A 249 -2.86 9.46 11.62
C LEU A 249 -3.92 10.00 12.58
N ASN A 250 -3.84 9.67 13.88
CA ASN A 250 -4.77 10.14 14.89
C ASN A 250 -4.14 11.22 15.77
N THR A 251 -4.46 12.48 15.46
CA THR A 251 -4.00 13.66 16.20
C THR A 251 -4.31 13.64 17.70
N ARG A 252 -5.28 12.82 18.16
CA ARG A 252 -5.67 12.69 19.58
C ARG A 252 -5.13 11.44 20.29
N GLY A 253 -4.39 10.55 19.60
CA GLY A 253 -3.75 9.35 20.20
C GLY A 253 -4.46 8.02 19.94
N VAL A 254 -3.97 6.91 20.49
CA VAL A 254 -4.48 5.54 20.26
C VAL A 254 -4.65 4.79 21.57
N GLU A 255 -5.68 3.95 21.67
CA GLU A 255 -5.84 3.00 22.78
C GLU A 255 -5.30 1.62 22.40
N SER A 256 -4.38 1.10 23.22
CA SER A 256 -3.85 -0.25 23.06
C SER A 256 -4.74 -1.26 23.77
N SER A 257 -5.65 -1.92 23.04
CA SER A 257 -6.34 -3.09 23.58
C SER A 257 -5.47 -4.35 23.40
N GLY A 258 -5.29 -5.12 24.48
CA GLY A 258 -4.45 -6.33 24.52
C GLY A 258 -5.18 -7.62 24.13
N ALA A 259 -6.32 -7.56 23.43
CA ALA A 259 -7.09 -8.75 23.11
C ALA A 259 -6.46 -9.52 21.94
N VAL A 260 -5.47 -10.37 22.24
CA VAL A 260 -4.97 -11.39 21.32
C VAL A 260 -5.87 -12.62 21.48
N LYS A 261 -6.80 -12.84 20.54
CA LYS A 261 -7.39 -14.17 20.34
C LYS A 261 -6.47 -14.94 19.39
N LEU A 262 -5.67 -15.84 19.95
CA LEU A 262 -5.00 -16.89 19.19
C LEU A 262 -6.09 -17.88 18.78
N PHE A 263 -6.27 -18.08 17.47
CA PHE A 263 -6.92 -19.28 16.94
C PHE A 263 -5.84 -20.33 16.73
#